data_AF-A0A661J122-F1
#
_entry.id   AF-A0A661J122-F1
#
_cell.length_a   1.000
_cell.length_b   1.000
_cell.length_c   1.000
_cell.angle_alpha   90.00
_cell.angle_beta   90.00
_cell.angle_gamma   90.00
#
_symmetry.space_group_name_H-M   'P 1'
#
loop_
_entity.id
_entity.type
_entity.pdbx_description
1 polymer ?
#
loop_
_entity_poly.entity_id
_entity_poly.type
_entity_poly.pdbx_seq_one_letter_code
_entity_poly.pdbx_strand_id
1 'polypeptide(L)'
;MWLYDEMKEMEDFMLYQKEVRLLEREYLEIRILLRDAEEDLRADLDSEYLQAKVKYLQKRQKGLESQAARLAADHPLEIALFAPPHG
;
A
#
# COMPACT_ATOMS: atom_id res chain seq x y z
N MET A 1 23.94 8.95 28.96
CA MET A 1 22.93 7.92 28.68
C MET A 1 22.55 8.14 27.23
N TRP A 2 23.16 7.41 26.30
CA TRP A 2 23.08 7.67 24.85
C TRP A 2 22.91 6.35 24.08
N LEU A 3 23.68 5.33 24.45
CA LEU A 3 23.60 3.99 23.83
C LEU A 3 22.22 3.31 23.97
N TYR A 4 21.55 3.45 25.12
CA TYR A 4 20.25 2.81 25.35
C TYR A 4 19.10 3.51 24.64
N ASP A 5 19.19 4.83 24.46
CA ASP A 5 18.20 5.59 23.68
C ASP A 5 18.37 5.28 22.18
N GLU A 6 19.61 5.22 21.68
CA GLU A 6 19.92 4.79 20.30
C GLU A 6 19.48 3.35 20.02
N MET A 7 19.65 2.41 20.97
CA MET A 7 19.18 1.04 20.81
C MET A 7 17.65 0.96 20.75
N LYS A 8 16.95 1.74 21.57
CA LYS A 8 15.49 1.79 21.56
C LYS A 8 14.96 2.41 20.26
N GLU A 9 15.57 3.49 19.79
CA GLU A 9 15.23 4.11 18.50
C GLU A 9 15.43 3.13 17.33
N MET A 10 16.48 2.29 17.39
CA MET A 10 16.74 1.25 16.40
C MET A 10 15.67 0.14 16.44
N GLU A 11 15.23 -0.29 17.62
CA GLU A 11 14.14 -1.27 17.80
C GLU A 11 12.80 -0.74 17.27
N ASP A 12 12.46 0.51 17.63
CA ASP A 12 11.25 1.19 17.17
C ASP A 12 11.26 1.33 15.63
N PHE A 13 12.42 1.65 15.04
CA PHE A 13 12.58 1.72 13.59
C PHE A 13 12.41 0.35 12.90
N MET A 14 12.93 -0.73 13.49
CA MET A 14 12.74 -2.07 12.94
C MET A 14 11.27 -2.53 13.00
N LEU A 15 10.58 -2.24 14.09
CA LEU A 15 9.14 -2.47 14.24
C LEU A 15 8.36 -1.71 13.18
N TYR A 16 8.63 -0.42 13.03
CA TYR A 16 8.02 0.41 12.00
C TYR A 16 8.25 -0.16 10.60
N GLN A 17 9.48 -0.54 10.23
CA GLN A 17 9.75 -1.17 8.93
C GLN A 17 8.94 -2.44 8.70
N LYS A 18 8.76 -3.26 9.74
CA LYS A 18 7.99 -4.50 9.63
C LYS A 18 6.52 -4.20 9.36
N GLU A 19 5.93 -3.26 10.10
CA GLU A 19 4.55 -2.81 9.89
C GLU A 19 4.35 -2.21 8.50
N VAL A 20 5.29 -1.38 8.07
CA VAL A 20 5.37 -0.80 6.72
C VAL A 20 5.31 -1.88 5.63
N ARG A 21 6.14 -2.92 5.74
CA ARG A 21 6.19 -4.00 4.74
C ARG A 21 4.91 -4.84 4.71
N LEU A 22 4.28 -5.05 5.87
CA LEU A 22 3.00 -5.76 5.93
C LEU A 22 1.91 -4.97 5.20
N LEU A 23 1.87 -3.66 5.41
CA LEU A 23 0.91 -2.77 4.76
C LEU A 23 1.16 -2.66 3.24
N GLU A 24 2.42 -2.58 2.81
CA GLU A 24 2.79 -2.63 1.38
C GLU A 24 2.40 -3.94 0.72
N ARG A 25 2.63 -5.06 1.41
CA ARG A 25 2.23 -6.38 0.93
C ARG A 25 0.72 -6.47 0.76
N GLU A 26 -0.05 -6.05 1.77
CA GLU A 26 -1.52 -6.05 1.70
C GLU A 26 -2.01 -5.20 0.53
N TYR A 27 -1.41 -4.03 0.32
CA TYR A 27 -1.76 -3.13 -0.78
C TYR A 27 -1.54 -3.79 -2.16
N LEU A 28 -0.39 -4.44 -2.36
CA LEU A 28 -0.10 -5.16 -3.60
C LEU A 28 -1.06 -6.33 -3.83
N GLU A 29 -1.36 -7.11 -2.79
CA GLU A 29 -2.32 -8.21 -2.85
C GLU A 29 -3.71 -7.70 -3.26
N ILE A 30 -4.19 -6.60 -2.69
CA ILE A 30 -5.47 -5.98 -3.06
C ILE A 30 -5.48 -5.52 -4.51
N ARG A 31 -4.38 -4.94 -5.03
CA ARG A 31 -4.31 -4.51 -6.43
C ARG A 31 -4.43 -5.68 -7.40
N ILE A 32 -3.81 -6.83 -7.08
CA ILE A 32 -3.95 -8.05 -7.88
C ILE A 32 -5.40 -8.54 -7.83
N LEU A 33 -5.98 -8.67 -6.63
CA LEU A 33 -7.36 -9.11 -6.46
C LEU A 33 -8.37 -8.19 -7.15
N LEU A 34 -8.13 -6.88 -7.14
CA LEU A 34 -8.97 -5.91 -7.81
C LEU A 34 -8.89 -6.06 -9.32
N ARG A 35 -7.68 -6.15 -9.89
CA ARG A 35 -7.49 -6.39 -11.32
C ARG A 35 -8.22 -7.65 -11.77
N ASP A 36 -8.01 -8.76 -11.06
CA ASP A 36 -8.60 -10.05 -11.42
C ASP A 36 -10.15 -10.00 -11.27
N ALA A 37 -10.68 -9.34 -10.23
CA ALA A 37 -12.13 -9.15 -10.07
C ALA A 37 -12.75 -8.24 -11.14
N GLU A 38 -12.01 -7.23 -11.61
CA GLU A 38 -12.44 -6.37 -12.72
C GLU A 38 -12.43 -7.13 -14.05
N GLU A 39 -11.46 -8.03 -14.26
CA GLU A 39 -11.43 -8.92 -15.42
C GLU A 39 -12.61 -9.90 -15.41
N ASP A 40 -12.89 -10.53 -14.27
CA ASP A 40 -14.06 -11.39 -14.08
C ASP A 40 -15.37 -10.61 -14.35
N LEU A 41 -15.48 -9.38 -13.83
CA LEU A 41 -16.68 -8.54 -14.03
C LEU A 41 -16.87 -8.15 -15.50
N ARG A 42 -15.80 -7.95 -16.27
CA ARG A 42 -15.92 -7.71 -17.72
C ARG A 42 -16.49 -8.92 -18.46
N ALA A 43 -16.26 -10.13 -17.96
CA ALA A 43 -16.84 -11.35 -18.53
C ALA A 43 -18.32 -11.54 -18.17
N ASP A 44 -18.75 -11.03 -17.01
CA ASP A 44 -20.15 -11.07 -16.55
C ASP A 44 -20.55 -9.78 -15.82
N LEU A 45 -21.02 -8.79 -16.59
CA LEU A 45 -21.30 -7.43 -16.12
C LEU A 45 -22.49 -7.35 -15.15
N ASP A 46 -23.43 -8.28 -15.23
CA ASP A 46 -24.66 -8.27 -14.43
C ASP A 46 -24.51 -9.02 -13.10
N SER A 47 -23.33 -9.59 -12.84
CA SER A 47 -23.04 -10.27 -11.59
C SER A 47 -22.98 -9.29 -10.42
N GLU A 48 -24.06 -9.22 -9.65
CA GLU A 48 -24.14 -8.40 -8.41
C GLU A 48 -22.99 -8.72 -7.44
N TYR A 49 -22.58 -9.99 -7.38
CA TYR A 49 -21.46 -10.43 -6.55
C TYR A 49 -20.14 -9.79 -6.99
N LEU A 50 -19.81 -9.83 -8.29
CA LEU A 50 -18.57 -9.26 -8.80
C LEU A 50 -18.56 -7.73 -8.67
N GLN A 51 -19.69 -7.07 -8.90
CA GLN A 51 -19.84 -5.64 -8.65
C GLN A 51 -19.60 -5.28 -7.18
N ALA A 52 -20.17 -6.05 -6.24
CA ALA A 52 -19.96 -5.84 -4.81
C ALA A 52 -18.50 -6.09 -4.41
N LYS A 53 -17.87 -7.14 -4.95
CA LYS A 53 -16.46 -7.48 -4.73
C LYS A 53 -15.53 -6.36 -5.19
N VAL A 54 -15.69 -5.88 -6.42
CA VAL A 54 -14.92 -4.74 -6.97
C VAL A 54 -15.10 -3.51 -6.11
N LYS A 55 -16.34 -3.14 -5.76
CA LYS A 55 -16.62 -1.98 -4.90
C LYS A 55 -15.97 -2.08 -3.52
N TYR A 56 -15.99 -3.27 -2.92
CA TYR A 56 -15.32 -3.51 -1.64
C TYR A 56 -13.80 -3.35 -1.75
N LEU A 57 -13.18 -3.98 -2.75
CA LEU A 57 -11.74 -3.92 -2.97
C LEU A 57 -11.26 -2.49 -3.26
N GLN A 58 -11.99 -1.73 -4.08
CA GLN A 58 -11.72 -0.31 -4.33
C GLN A 58 -11.81 0.52 -3.04
N LYS A 59 -12.80 0.26 -2.18
CA LYS A 59 -12.92 0.94 -0.88
C LYS A 59 -11.75 0.60 0.04
N ARG A 60 -11.32 -0.67 0.07
CA ARG A 60 -10.18 -1.11 0.89
C ARG A 60 -8.87 -0.49 0.38
N GLN A 61 -8.65 -0.47 -0.93
CA GLN A 61 -7.50 0.17 -1.55
C GLN A 61 -7.41 1.65 -1.15
N LYS A 62 -8.49 2.42 -1.32
CA LYS A 62 -8.54 3.83 -0.89
C LYS A 62 -8.31 4.01 0.61
N GLY A 63 -8.80 3.06 1.42
CA GLY A 63 -8.53 3.03 2.85
C GLY A 63 -7.04 2.95 3.16
N LEU A 64 -6.32 2.03 2.50
CA LEU A 64 -4.87 1.89 2.67
C LEU A 64 -4.11 3.14 2.16
N GLU A 65 -4.51 3.69 1.02
CA GLU A 65 -3.91 4.91 0.46
C GLU A 65 -4.09 6.12 1.39
N SER A 66 -5.21 6.21 2.11
CA SER A 66 -5.44 7.25 3.11
C SER A 66 -4.58 7.10 4.37
N GLN A 67 -4.19 5.88 4.72
CA GLN A 67 -3.33 5.59 5.87
C GLN A 67 -1.85 5.79 5.53
N ALA A 68 -1.48 5.55 4.28
CA ALA A 68 -0.11 5.67 3.80
C ALA A 68 -0.10 6.30 2.40
N ALA A 69 -0.05 7.63 2.34
CA ALA A 69 -0.06 8.40 1.10
C ALA A 69 1.04 7.97 0.11
N ARG A 70 2.15 7.44 0.61
CA ARG A 70 3.25 6.86 -0.19
C ARG A 70 2.84 5.71 -1.11
N LEU A 71 1.79 4.96 -0.76
CA LEU A 71 1.29 3.86 -1.60
C LEU A 71 0.63 4.36 -2.90
N ALA A 72 0.03 5.55 -2.85
CA ALA A 72 -0.63 6.21 -3.99
C ALA A 72 0.23 7.31 -4.60
N ALA A 73 1.50 7.44 -4.20
CA ALA A 73 2.38 8.45 -4.76
C ALA A 73 2.69 8.13 -6.22
N ASP A 74 2.42 9.09 -7.12
CA ASP A 74 2.75 8.99 -8.55
C ASP A 74 4.26 8.83 -8.80
N HIS A 75 5.07 9.14 -7.79
CA HIS A 75 6.52 9.04 -7.80
C HIS A 75 7.00 8.10 -6.69
N PRO A 76 7.87 7.12 -6.99
CA PRO A 76 8.55 6.35 -5.95
C PRO A 76 9.32 7.30 -5.03
N LEU A 77 8.94 7.31 -3.75
CA LEU A 77 9.54 8.19 -2.76
C LEU A 77 11.04 7.95 -2.59
N GLU A 78 11.54 6.76 -2.91
CA GLU A 78 12.98 6.49 -2.94
C GLU A 78 13.68 7.39 -3.97
N ILE A 79 13.08 7.61 -5.13
CA ILE A 79 13.63 8.53 -6.11
C ILE A 79 13.49 9.98 -5.61
N ALA A 80 12.40 10.33 -4.91
CA ALA A 80 12.23 11.68 -4.34
C ALA A 80 13.30 12.03 -3.29
N LEU A 81 13.73 11.02 -2.51
CA LEU A 81 14.68 11.17 -1.41
C LEU A 81 16.14 11.07 -1.86
N PHE A 82 16.44 10.29 -2.90
CA PHE A 82 17.82 10.00 -3.31
C PHE A 82 18.19 10.53 -4.70
N ALA A 83 17.23 10.98 -5.51
CA ALA A 83 17.57 11.71 -6.73
C ALA A 83 18.07 13.12 -6.36
N PRO A 84 19.07 13.64 -7.09
CA PRO A 84 19.41 15.06 -7.02
C PRO A 84 18.13 15.91 -7.23
N PRO A 85 17.98 17.07 -6.57
CA PRO A 85 16.76 17.88 -6.65
C PRO A 85 16.48 18.53 -8.03
N HIS A 86 17.10 18.03 -9.10
CA HIS A 86 17.11 18.67 -10.42
C HIS A 86 16.85 17.62 -11.50
N GLY A 87 15.82 17.88 -12.30
CA GLY A 87 15.55 17.19 -13.57
C GLY A 87 16.53 17.56 -14.67
#